data_AF-A0A501WXS0-F1
#
_entry.id   AF-A0A501WXS0-F1
#
_cell.length_a   1.000
_cell.length_b   1.000
_cell.length_c   1.000
_cell.angle_alpha   90.00
_cell.angle_beta   90.00
_cell.angle_gamma   90.00
#
_symmetry.space_group_name_H-M   'P 1'
#
loop_
_entity.id
_entity.type
_entity.pdbx_description
1 polymer ?
#
loop_
_entity_poly.entity_id
_entity_poly.type
_entity_poly.pdbx_seq_one_letter_code
_entity_poly.pdbx_strand_id
1 'polypeptide(L)'
;MTATFFFWLLAAALALVCFAAILAPLLRGARSGQSRARYDAKVFRDQLREIESDRARGLVTEAEARATGIEISRRLLASAAEDAATPDPAPRRLSRRAGIALIALLMLAGLGLYGRLGAPGSGDQPLVARLERAAAERANRPGQAEAEAEIARAAAAAPDEAPDGAPAAPGPRRDAAPNAGGDDASLVNKLKEVVQSRPQDEQGHRLLARALAGLGDWPGARAAQGDLIGILGDKAAADDYAEWAELMILATNGYVSPEAEAALGQALNRDPANKLARYYSGLTLLQGGRPDLTYRLWTGLIAEGPPDAPWIATIRGQIGEVARMAGLPPPPGAAAPGAGPSAADVEAAGEMAPEERQSMVLGMVDRLATRLDAEGGPVEDWARLIRAQGVLGRMDAAQASWDRAKGAFAADPAALATLAEAARGAGLTAR
;
A
#
# COMPACT_ATOMS: atom_id res chain seq x y z
N MET A 1 -18.73 -7.05 -34.75
CA MET A 1 -17.44 -6.96 -34.06
C MET A 1 -17.62 -6.05 -32.86
N THR A 2 -17.30 -6.51 -31.66
CA THR A 2 -17.44 -5.74 -30.41
C THR A 2 -16.39 -4.63 -30.33
N ALA A 3 -16.65 -3.55 -29.57
CA ALA A 3 -15.70 -2.45 -29.37
C ALA A 3 -14.31 -2.94 -28.88
N THR A 4 -14.30 -3.98 -28.05
CA THR A 4 -13.10 -4.69 -27.58
C THR A 4 -12.27 -5.24 -28.74
N PHE A 5 -12.91 -5.82 -29.76
CA PHE A 5 -12.20 -6.36 -30.93
C PHE A 5 -11.52 -5.25 -31.75
N PHE A 6 -12.18 -4.11 -31.93
CA PHE A 6 -11.59 -2.95 -32.61
C PHE A 6 -10.39 -2.39 -31.85
N PHE A 7 -10.46 -2.31 -30.52
CA PHE A 7 -9.33 -1.88 -29.69
C PHE A 7 -8.11 -2.78 -29.89
N TRP A 8 -8.27 -4.10 -29.75
CA TRP A 8 -7.16 -5.04 -29.92
C TRP A 8 -6.58 -5.01 -31.34
N LEU A 9 -7.42 -4.86 -32.36
CA LEU A 9 -6.98 -4.74 -33.75
C LEU A 9 -6.15 -3.45 -33.96
N LEU A 10 -6.64 -2.32 -33.45
CA LEU A 10 -5.93 -1.03 -33.55
C LEU A 10 -4.61 -1.06 -32.77
N ALA A 11 -4.61 -1.59 -31.54
CA ALA A 11 -3.43 -1.71 -30.70
C ALA A 11 -2.37 -2.62 -31.35
N ALA A 12 -2.77 -3.76 -31.92
CA ALA A 12 -1.87 -4.66 -32.64
C ALA A 12 -1.29 -4.01 -33.90
N ALA A 13 -2.11 -3.28 -34.67
CA ALA A 13 -1.66 -2.54 -35.84
C ALA A 13 -0.62 -1.46 -35.47
N LEU A 14 -0.90 -0.69 -34.41
CA LEU A 14 0.00 0.37 -33.93
C LEU A 14 1.32 -0.20 -33.41
N ALA A 15 1.27 -1.32 -32.66
CA ALA A 15 2.48 -2.01 -32.21
C ALA A 15 3.33 -2.49 -33.40
N LEU A 16 2.69 -3.06 -34.43
CA LEU A 16 3.37 -3.54 -35.63
C LEU A 16 4.04 -2.39 -36.40
N VAL A 17 3.41 -1.21 -36.48
CA VAL A 17 4.02 -0.01 -37.07
C VAL A 17 5.26 0.42 -36.27
N CYS A 18 5.17 0.48 -34.94
CA CYS A 18 6.32 0.81 -34.09
C CYS A 18 7.47 -0.19 -34.25
N PHE A 19 7.18 -1.50 -34.27
CA PHE A 19 8.18 -2.53 -34.49
C PHE A 19 8.81 -2.45 -35.89
N ALA A 20 8.02 -2.17 -36.92
CA ALA A 20 8.53 -1.98 -38.27
C ALA A 20 9.46 -0.77 -38.37
N ALA A 21 9.13 0.33 -37.70
CA ALA A 21 9.97 1.53 -37.63
C ALA A 21 11.32 1.26 -36.95
N ILE A 22 11.34 0.47 -35.87
CA ILE A 22 12.57 0.04 -35.17
C ILE A 22 13.39 -0.94 -36.02
N LEU A 23 12.73 -1.86 -36.73
CA LEU A 23 13.40 -2.92 -37.49
C LEU A 23 13.96 -2.41 -38.83
N ALA A 24 13.35 -1.38 -39.43
CA ALA A 24 13.78 -0.81 -40.72
C ALA A 24 15.26 -0.38 -40.77
N PRO A 25 15.82 0.39 -39.79
CA PRO A 25 17.24 0.74 -39.79
C PRO A 25 18.16 -0.46 -39.54
N LEU A 26 17.74 -1.42 -38.71
CA LEU A 26 18.51 -2.65 -38.43
C LEU A 26 18.62 -3.56 -39.66
N LEU A 27 17.60 -3.56 -40.53
CA LEU A 27 17.58 -4.36 -41.76
C LEU A 27 18.28 -3.70 -42.94
N ARG A 28 18.44 -2.37 -42.95
CA ARG A 28 19.05 -1.66 -44.08
C ARG A 28 20.55 -1.96 -44.27
N GLY A 29 21.23 -2.42 -43.21
CA GLY A 29 22.62 -2.90 -43.25
C GLY A 29 23.64 -1.82 -43.60
N ALA A 30 24.81 -1.84 -42.93
CA ALA A 30 25.93 -0.96 -43.23
C ALA A 30 26.52 -1.26 -44.63
N ARG A 31 25.91 -0.73 -45.69
CA ARG A 31 26.46 -0.76 -47.07
C ARG A 31 27.57 0.28 -47.28
N SER A 32 27.81 1.16 -46.32
CA SER A 32 28.69 2.32 -46.47
C SER A 32 30.19 1.98 -46.40
N GLY A 33 30.62 1.04 -45.54
CA GLY A 33 32.05 0.75 -45.33
C GLY A 33 32.72 0.06 -46.53
N GLN A 34 32.14 -1.06 -47.01
CA GLN A 34 32.73 -1.89 -48.06
C GLN A 34 32.78 -1.22 -49.45
N SER A 35 32.05 -0.11 -49.65
CA SER A 35 32.06 0.67 -50.90
C SER A 35 33.24 1.65 -50.98
N ARG A 36 33.75 2.15 -49.85
CA ARG A 36 34.82 3.16 -49.80
C ARG A 36 36.20 2.52 -50.01
N ALA A 37 36.47 1.50 -49.22
CA ALA A 37 37.48 0.45 -49.42
C ALA A 37 37.80 0.11 -50.89
N ARG A 38 36.77 -0.38 -51.60
CA ARG A 38 36.87 -0.83 -52.99
C ARG A 38 37.08 0.32 -53.97
N TYR A 39 36.58 1.51 -53.64
CA TYR A 39 36.79 2.72 -54.44
C TYR A 39 38.22 3.22 -54.30
N ASP A 40 38.73 3.34 -53.08
CA ASP A 40 40.10 3.79 -52.78
C ASP A 40 41.14 2.83 -53.39
N ALA A 41 40.91 1.52 -53.31
CA ALA A 41 41.76 0.51 -53.95
C ALA A 41 41.75 0.57 -55.49
N LYS A 42 40.68 1.10 -56.12
CA LYS A 42 40.66 1.36 -57.56
C LYS A 42 41.50 2.60 -57.89
N VAL A 43 41.31 3.68 -57.14
CA VAL A 43 42.04 4.94 -57.31
C VAL A 43 43.56 4.73 -57.16
N PHE A 44 44.02 4.04 -56.12
CA PHE A 44 45.45 3.78 -55.92
C PHE A 44 46.08 2.91 -57.03
N ARG A 45 45.32 1.96 -57.60
CA ARG A 45 45.77 1.17 -58.76
C ARG A 45 45.89 2.01 -60.01
N ASP A 46 44.96 2.93 -60.23
CA ASP A 46 45.01 3.84 -61.38
C ASP A 46 46.18 4.82 -61.23
N GLN A 47 46.44 5.35 -60.03
CA GLN A 47 47.61 6.19 -59.73
C GLN A 47 48.95 5.48 -59.96
N LEU A 48 49.06 4.18 -59.62
CA LEU A 48 50.26 3.39 -59.92
C LEU A 48 50.49 3.22 -61.42
N ARG A 49 49.42 3.04 -62.21
CA ARG A 49 49.52 2.96 -63.67
C ARG A 49 49.89 4.29 -64.31
N GLU A 50 49.40 5.39 -63.75
CA GLU A 50 49.69 6.75 -64.22
C GLU A 50 51.18 7.08 -64.02
N ILE A 51 51.73 6.80 -62.83
CA ILE A 51 53.16 6.98 -62.54
C ILE A 51 54.04 6.12 -63.45
N GLU A 52 53.65 4.88 -63.73
CA GLU A 52 54.39 4.02 -64.65
C GLU A 52 54.36 4.57 -66.09
N SER A 53 53.23 5.14 -66.51
CA SER A 53 53.10 5.81 -67.80
C SER A 53 53.91 7.11 -67.88
N ASP A 54 53.99 7.88 -66.80
CA ASP A 54 54.79 9.10 -66.72
C ASP A 54 56.29 8.81 -66.72
N ARG A 55 56.71 7.72 -66.05
CA ARG A 55 58.06 7.16 -66.12
C ARG A 55 58.43 6.77 -67.55
N ALA A 56 57.55 6.04 -68.24
CA ALA A 56 57.76 5.61 -69.63
C ALA A 56 57.84 6.80 -70.61
N ARG A 57 57.17 7.92 -70.30
CA ARG A 57 57.20 9.16 -71.07
C ARG A 57 58.37 10.09 -70.69
N GLY A 58 59.18 9.73 -69.70
CA GLY A 58 60.31 10.53 -69.22
C GLY A 58 59.92 11.80 -68.47
N LEU A 59 58.67 11.91 -68.00
CA LEU A 59 58.16 13.08 -67.26
C LEU A 59 58.58 13.06 -65.79
N VAL A 60 58.93 11.89 -65.26
CA VAL A 60 59.34 11.66 -63.87
C VAL A 60 60.60 10.79 -63.88
N THR A 61 61.55 11.07 -62.98
CA THR A 61 62.79 10.30 -62.90
C THR A 61 62.54 8.90 -62.32
N GLU A 62 63.41 7.93 -62.65
CA GLU A 62 63.34 6.56 -62.11
C GLU A 62 63.38 6.51 -60.58
N ALA A 63 64.06 7.47 -59.94
CA ALA A 63 64.12 7.58 -58.48
C ALA A 63 62.79 8.07 -57.90
N GLU A 64 62.19 9.10 -58.50
CA GLU A 64 60.90 9.66 -58.08
C GLU A 64 59.75 8.67 -58.30
N ALA A 65 59.68 8.02 -59.46
CA ALA A 65 58.64 7.03 -59.75
C ALA A 65 58.66 5.86 -58.74
N ARG A 66 59.86 5.39 -58.36
CA ARG A 66 60.02 4.36 -57.32
C ARG A 66 59.61 4.86 -55.94
N ALA A 67 60.02 6.06 -55.55
CA ALA A 67 59.67 6.63 -54.25
C ALA A 67 58.15 6.81 -54.09
N THR A 68 57.49 7.41 -55.09
CA THR A 68 56.04 7.64 -55.09
C THR A 68 55.26 6.32 -55.21
N GLY A 69 55.73 5.38 -56.03
CA GLY A 69 55.14 4.04 -56.15
C GLY A 69 55.16 3.26 -54.83
N ILE A 70 56.25 3.35 -54.06
CA ILE A 70 56.34 2.74 -52.72
C ILE A 70 55.35 3.39 -51.76
N GLU A 71 55.19 4.70 -51.78
CA GLU A 71 54.24 5.41 -50.91
C GLU A 71 52.78 5.04 -51.23
N ILE A 72 52.40 5.02 -52.50
CA ILE A 72 51.05 4.62 -52.93
C ILE A 72 50.78 3.15 -52.60
N SER A 73 51.76 2.27 -52.82
CA SER A 73 51.65 0.86 -52.45
C SER A 73 51.50 0.69 -50.93
N ARG A 74 52.24 1.45 -50.13
CA ARG A 74 52.09 1.48 -48.66
C ARG A 74 50.69 1.95 -48.24
N ARG A 75 50.16 3.00 -48.87
CA ARG A 75 48.81 3.53 -48.58
C ARG A 75 47.72 2.53 -48.97
N LEU A 76 47.87 1.85 -50.11
CA LEU A 76 46.96 0.79 -50.55
C LEU A 76 46.96 -0.41 -49.57
N LEU A 77 48.14 -0.81 -49.08
CA LEU A 77 48.25 -1.87 -48.08
C LEU A 77 47.67 -1.43 -46.73
N ALA A 78 47.85 -0.17 -46.34
CA ALA A 78 47.26 0.38 -45.12
C ALA A 78 45.73 0.41 -45.18
N SER A 79 45.13 0.87 -46.29
CA SER A 79 43.66 0.85 -46.46
C SER A 79 43.11 -0.58 -46.50
N ALA A 80 43.82 -1.52 -47.14
CA ALA A 80 43.43 -2.92 -47.16
C ALA A 80 43.54 -3.58 -45.77
N ALA A 81 44.52 -3.19 -44.96
CA ALA A 81 44.66 -3.64 -43.59
C ALA A 81 43.57 -3.06 -42.67
N GLU A 82 43.18 -1.79 -42.86
CA GLU A 82 42.04 -1.19 -42.17
C GLU A 82 40.73 -1.92 -42.51
N ASP A 83 40.49 -2.24 -43.78
CA ASP A 83 39.33 -3.03 -44.20
C ASP A 83 39.35 -4.44 -43.62
N ALA A 84 40.50 -5.11 -43.62
CA ALA A 84 40.65 -6.45 -43.05
C ALA A 84 40.51 -6.45 -41.50
N ALA A 85 40.82 -5.34 -40.84
CA ALA A 85 40.63 -5.14 -39.41
C ALA A 85 39.17 -4.83 -39.05
N THR A 86 38.32 -4.45 -40.01
CA THR A 86 36.88 -4.34 -39.74
C THR A 86 36.26 -5.74 -39.58
N PRO A 87 35.60 -6.03 -38.45
CA PRO A 87 34.93 -7.30 -38.27
C PRO A 87 33.91 -7.55 -39.38
N ASP A 88 33.85 -8.78 -39.88
CA ASP A 88 32.81 -9.16 -40.83
C ASP A 88 31.44 -8.84 -40.20
N PRO A 89 30.55 -8.13 -40.92
CA PRO A 89 29.23 -7.83 -40.39
C PRO A 89 28.51 -9.15 -40.08
N ALA A 90 27.87 -9.23 -38.91
CA ALA A 90 27.09 -10.39 -38.51
C ALA A 90 26.16 -10.83 -39.66
N PRO A 91 26.02 -12.15 -39.92
CA PRO A 91 25.30 -12.62 -41.09
C PRO A 91 23.88 -12.05 -41.06
N ARG A 92 23.50 -11.31 -42.11
CA ARG A 92 22.23 -10.57 -42.21
C ARG A 92 21.00 -11.39 -41.82
N ARG A 93 21.03 -12.70 -42.10
CA ARG A 93 19.95 -13.65 -41.75
C ARG A 93 19.86 -13.86 -40.23
N LEU A 94 20.98 -13.93 -39.52
CA LEU A 94 21.04 -14.09 -38.07
C LEU A 94 20.57 -12.82 -37.36
N SER A 95 21.04 -11.64 -37.76
CA SER A 95 20.59 -10.35 -37.18
C SER A 95 19.10 -10.13 -37.41
N ARG A 96 18.58 -10.47 -38.60
CA ARG A 96 17.14 -10.40 -38.89
C ARG A 96 16.33 -11.38 -38.03
N ARG A 97 16.79 -12.62 -37.87
CA ARG A 97 16.13 -13.63 -37.02
C ARG A 97 16.14 -13.19 -35.55
N ALA A 98 17.26 -12.69 -35.05
CA ALA A 98 17.38 -12.17 -33.69
C ALA A 98 16.44 -10.98 -33.44
N GLY A 99 16.35 -10.03 -34.39
CA GLY A 99 15.42 -8.91 -34.29
C GLY A 99 13.95 -9.34 -34.27
N ILE A 100 13.57 -10.29 -35.14
CA ILE A 100 12.21 -10.85 -35.14
C ILE A 100 11.93 -11.60 -33.83
N ALA A 101 12.88 -12.40 -33.34
CA ALA A 101 12.74 -13.15 -32.10
C ALA A 101 12.58 -12.21 -30.89
N LEU A 102 13.34 -11.11 -30.83
CA LEU A 102 13.22 -10.11 -29.77
C LEU A 102 11.85 -9.43 -29.78
N ILE A 103 11.32 -9.08 -30.96
CA ILE A 103 9.97 -8.49 -31.08
C ILE A 103 8.91 -9.48 -30.59
N ALA A 104 8.99 -10.74 -31.04
CA ALA A 104 8.07 -11.79 -30.60
C ALA A 104 8.14 -11.99 -29.08
N LEU A 105 9.35 -11.99 -28.52
CA LEU A 105 9.58 -12.08 -27.08
C LEU A 105 8.92 -10.90 -26.34
N LEU A 106 9.12 -9.67 -26.80
CA LEU A 106 8.53 -8.48 -26.16
C LEU A 106 7.00 -8.49 -26.24
N MET A 107 6.41 -8.93 -27.35
CA MET A 107 4.95 -9.06 -27.48
C MET A 107 4.39 -10.13 -26.55
N LEU A 108 5.03 -11.32 -26.51
CA LEU A 108 4.62 -12.40 -25.63
C LEU A 108 4.80 -12.02 -24.14
N ALA A 109 5.90 -11.35 -23.81
CA ALA A 109 6.13 -10.84 -22.46
C ALA A 109 5.07 -9.80 -22.08
N GLY A 110 4.72 -8.86 -22.98
CA GLY A 110 3.67 -7.87 -22.75
C GLY A 110 2.29 -8.51 -22.53
N LEU A 111 1.93 -9.51 -23.34
CA LEU A 111 0.70 -10.28 -23.17
C LEU A 111 0.70 -11.08 -21.86
N GLY A 112 1.82 -11.71 -21.50
CA GLY A 112 1.98 -12.44 -20.24
C GLY A 112 1.90 -11.53 -19.02
N LEU A 113 2.56 -10.36 -19.06
CA LEU A 113 2.48 -9.33 -18.03
C LEU A 113 1.05 -8.81 -17.89
N TYR A 114 0.36 -8.52 -18.98
CA TYR A 114 -1.04 -8.12 -18.95
C TYR A 114 -1.95 -9.23 -18.39
N GLY A 115 -1.67 -10.50 -18.70
CA GLY A 115 -2.40 -11.63 -18.13
C GLY A 115 -2.18 -11.77 -16.61
N ARG A 116 -1.02 -11.37 -16.09
CA ARG A 116 -0.68 -11.46 -14.66
C ARG A 116 -1.10 -10.23 -13.86
N LEU A 117 -0.96 -9.03 -14.42
CA LEU A 117 -1.19 -7.75 -13.72
C LEU A 117 -2.51 -7.08 -14.12
N GLY A 118 -3.00 -7.35 -15.33
CA GLY A 118 -4.23 -6.76 -15.85
C GLY A 118 -5.47 -7.50 -15.37
N ALA A 119 -6.63 -6.94 -15.72
CA ALA A 119 -7.93 -7.51 -15.38
C ALA A 119 -8.69 -7.89 -16.66
N PRO A 120 -8.28 -8.98 -17.35
CA PRO A 120 -8.91 -9.40 -18.60
C PRO A 120 -10.40 -9.68 -18.38
N GLY A 121 -11.24 -9.17 -19.28
CA GLY A 121 -12.70 -9.29 -19.17
C GLY A 121 -13.38 -8.19 -18.36
N SER A 122 -12.62 -7.28 -17.74
CA SER A 122 -13.21 -6.08 -17.14
C SER A 122 -13.74 -5.16 -18.25
N GLY A 123 -15.04 -4.85 -18.19
CA GLY A 123 -15.64 -3.85 -19.07
C GLY A 123 -15.22 -2.43 -18.71
N ASP A 124 -15.50 -1.49 -19.61
CA ASP A 124 -15.27 -0.07 -19.36
C ASP A 124 -16.08 0.39 -18.12
N GLN A 125 -15.47 1.22 -17.28
CA GLN A 125 -16.12 1.83 -16.11
C GLN A 125 -16.27 3.34 -16.31
N PRO A 126 -17.22 3.78 -17.15
CA PRO A 126 -17.43 5.21 -17.40
C PRO A 126 -17.83 5.93 -16.10
N LEU A 127 -17.42 7.19 -15.98
CA LEU A 127 -17.63 7.98 -14.77
C LEU A 127 -19.11 8.03 -14.35
N VAL A 128 -20.02 8.21 -15.30
CA VAL A 128 -21.47 8.27 -15.04
C VAL A 128 -21.96 6.99 -14.37
N ALA A 129 -21.64 5.82 -14.92
CA ALA A 129 -22.06 4.54 -14.34
C ALA A 129 -21.47 4.31 -12.94
N ARG A 130 -20.24 4.79 -12.69
CA ARG A 130 -19.61 4.73 -11.35
C ARG A 130 -20.34 5.62 -10.34
N LEU A 131 -20.75 6.81 -10.75
CA LEU A 131 -21.52 7.74 -9.91
C LEU A 131 -22.93 7.20 -9.61
N GLU A 132 -23.61 6.64 -10.62
CA GLU A 132 -24.92 6.00 -10.44
C GLU A 132 -24.84 4.80 -9.50
N ARG A 133 -23.82 3.94 -9.66
CA ARG A 133 -23.59 2.82 -8.76
C ARG A 133 -23.33 3.28 -7.33
N ALA A 134 -22.44 4.26 -7.13
CA ALA A 134 -22.17 4.81 -5.81
C ALA A 134 -23.42 5.46 -5.17
N ALA A 135 -24.26 6.13 -5.97
CA ALA A 135 -25.53 6.69 -5.50
C ALA A 135 -26.53 5.59 -5.11
N ALA A 136 -26.66 4.54 -5.92
CA ALA A 136 -27.51 3.40 -5.61
C ALA A 136 -27.04 2.65 -4.36
N GLU A 137 -25.74 2.42 -4.22
CA GLU A 137 -25.14 1.84 -3.01
C GLU A 137 -25.44 2.70 -1.78
N ARG A 138 -25.28 4.03 -1.88
CA ARG A 138 -25.58 4.95 -0.77
C ARG A 138 -27.06 4.95 -0.39
N ALA A 139 -27.95 4.86 -1.38
CA ALA A 139 -29.40 4.85 -1.19
C ALA A 139 -29.91 3.53 -0.62
N ASN A 140 -29.26 2.42 -0.95
CA ASN A 140 -29.63 1.07 -0.51
C ASN A 140 -28.86 0.62 0.75
N ARG A 141 -28.25 1.56 1.48
CA ARG A 141 -27.57 1.26 2.74
C ARG A 141 -28.58 0.80 3.79
N PRO A 142 -28.36 -0.34 4.49
CA PRO A 142 -29.21 -0.76 5.59
C PRO A 142 -29.34 0.33 6.64
N GLY A 143 -30.56 0.56 7.10
CA GLY A 143 -30.84 1.44 8.23
C GLY A 143 -30.34 0.83 9.54
N GLN A 144 -30.25 1.65 10.59
CA GLN A 144 -29.69 1.23 11.88
C GLN A 144 -30.34 -0.04 12.45
N ALA A 145 -31.67 -0.08 12.52
CA ALA A 145 -32.39 -1.22 13.10
C ALA A 145 -32.24 -2.51 12.28
N GLU A 146 -32.13 -2.38 10.94
CA GLU A 146 -31.91 -3.52 10.06
C GLU A 146 -30.50 -4.10 10.24
N ALA A 147 -29.49 -3.23 10.29
CA ALA A 147 -28.10 -3.62 10.55
C ALA A 147 -27.95 -4.26 11.95
N GLU A 148 -28.58 -3.70 12.98
CA GLU A 148 -28.60 -4.30 14.33
C GLU A 148 -29.25 -5.69 14.33
N ALA A 149 -30.36 -5.86 13.61
CA ALA A 149 -31.02 -7.15 13.50
C ALA A 149 -30.17 -8.19 12.72
N GLU A 150 -29.40 -7.74 11.74
CA GLU A 150 -28.43 -8.60 11.05
C GLU A 150 -27.31 -9.06 11.98
N ILE A 151 -26.72 -8.15 12.76
CA ILE A 151 -25.70 -8.50 13.77
C ILE A 151 -26.27 -9.46 14.82
N ALA A 152 -27.50 -9.21 15.31
CA ALA A 152 -28.14 -10.08 16.28
C ALA A 152 -28.42 -11.48 15.72
N ARG A 153 -28.85 -11.59 14.45
CA ARG A 153 -29.03 -12.87 13.76
C ARG A 153 -27.71 -13.61 13.58
N ALA A 154 -26.66 -12.91 13.17
CA ALA A 154 -25.32 -13.48 13.01
C ALA A 154 -24.78 -14.00 14.35
N ALA A 155 -24.95 -13.24 15.44
CA ALA A 155 -24.57 -13.65 16.78
C ALA A 155 -25.35 -14.89 17.26
N ALA A 156 -26.65 -14.96 16.98
CA ALA A 156 -27.48 -16.12 17.34
C ALA A 156 -27.18 -17.38 16.52
N ALA A 157 -26.61 -17.23 15.33
CA ALA A 157 -26.22 -18.33 14.45
C ALA A 157 -24.79 -18.82 14.68
N ALA A 158 -23.98 -18.11 15.48
CA ALA A 158 -22.62 -18.51 15.80
C ALA A 158 -22.65 -19.79 16.68
N PRO A 159 -21.84 -20.82 16.38
CA PRO A 159 -21.72 -22.00 17.24
C PRO A 159 -21.18 -21.61 18.63
N ASP A 160 -21.71 -22.22 19.69
CA ASP A 160 -21.29 -21.98 21.08
C ASP A 160 -19.81 -22.38 21.34
N GLU A 161 -19.22 -23.22 20.49
CA GLU A 161 -17.83 -23.66 20.57
C GLU A 161 -17.00 -23.05 19.42
N ALA A 162 -16.28 -21.97 19.72
CA ALA A 162 -15.14 -21.59 18.89
C ALA A 162 -14.05 -22.67 19.02
N PRO A 163 -13.38 -23.09 17.94
CA PRO A 163 -12.23 -23.99 18.06
C PRO A 163 -11.15 -23.34 18.94
N ASP A 164 -10.58 -24.13 19.85
CA ASP A 164 -9.54 -23.70 20.79
C ASP A 164 -8.46 -22.86 20.09
N GLY A 165 -8.34 -21.59 20.48
CA GLY A 165 -7.30 -20.68 20.00
C GLY A 165 -7.67 -19.71 18.88
N ALA A 166 -8.92 -19.69 18.39
CA ALA A 166 -9.37 -18.59 17.52
C ALA A 166 -9.59 -17.30 18.35
N PRO A 167 -9.05 -16.14 17.95
CA PRO A 167 -9.41 -14.88 18.60
C PRO A 167 -10.92 -14.67 18.45
N ALA A 168 -11.62 -14.63 19.57
CA ALA A 168 -13.06 -14.41 19.60
C ALA A 168 -13.39 -13.12 18.83
N ALA A 169 -14.31 -13.21 17.87
CA ALA A 169 -14.82 -12.03 17.19
C ALA A 169 -15.37 -11.04 18.23
N PRO A 170 -15.21 -9.71 18.02
CA PRO A 170 -15.83 -8.69 18.86
C PRO A 170 -17.34 -8.66 18.59
N GLY A 171 -18.03 -9.70 19.01
CA GLY A 171 -19.48 -9.74 19.16
C GLY A 171 -19.83 -9.74 20.65
N PRO A 172 -21.05 -9.35 21.03
CA PRO A 172 -21.49 -9.40 22.41
C PRO A 172 -21.54 -10.87 22.86
N ARG A 173 -20.48 -11.34 23.52
CA ARG A 173 -20.54 -12.55 24.35
C ARG A 173 -21.49 -12.23 25.49
N ARG A 174 -22.63 -12.94 25.56
CA ARG A 174 -23.53 -12.91 26.73
C ARG A 174 -22.82 -13.32 28.04
N ASP A 175 -21.63 -13.90 27.92
CA ASP A 175 -20.91 -14.56 29.02
C ASP A 175 -19.46 -14.06 29.17
N ALA A 176 -19.07 -12.95 28.53
CA ALA A 176 -17.74 -12.39 28.70
C ALA A 176 -17.71 -10.87 28.87
N ALA A 177 -18.18 -10.44 30.04
CA ALA A 177 -17.43 -9.47 30.82
C ALA A 177 -16.89 -10.22 32.06
N PRO A 178 -15.58 -10.47 32.20
CA PRO A 178 -15.03 -11.17 33.36
C PRO A 178 -15.21 -10.42 34.70
N ASN A 179 -15.81 -9.21 34.69
CA ASN A 179 -15.98 -8.34 35.85
C ASN A 179 -17.33 -7.61 35.94
N ALA A 180 -18.37 -7.99 35.16
CA ALA A 180 -19.72 -7.43 35.39
C ALA A 180 -20.33 -8.15 36.60
N GLY A 181 -20.09 -7.63 37.81
CA GLY A 181 -20.73 -8.13 39.02
C GLY A 181 -22.26 -8.02 38.89
N GLY A 182 -23.00 -8.90 39.58
CA GLY A 182 -24.48 -8.87 39.59
C GLY A 182 -25.09 -7.52 40.02
N ASP A 183 -24.28 -6.62 40.59
CA ASP A 183 -24.65 -5.27 40.98
C ASP A 183 -24.95 -4.34 39.79
N ASP A 184 -24.27 -4.50 38.64
CA ASP A 184 -24.44 -3.62 37.47
C ASP A 184 -25.78 -3.86 36.76
N ALA A 185 -26.20 -5.12 36.65
CA ALA A 185 -27.51 -5.47 36.10
C ALA A 185 -28.66 -5.00 37.01
N SER A 186 -28.47 -5.09 38.34
CA SER A 186 -29.42 -4.55 39.31
C SER A 186 -29.55 -3.02 39.19
N LEU A 187 -28.43 -2.31 39.01
CA LEU A 187 -28.40 -0.88 38.79
C LEU A 187 -29.15 -0.48 37.53
N VAL A 188 -28.93 -1.18 36.41
CA VAL A 188 -29.64 -0.91 35.15
C VAL A 188 -31.16 -1.07 35.32
N ASN A 189 -31.62 -2.11 36.01
CA ASN A 189 -33.06 -2.30 36.25
C ASN A 189 -33.66 -1.16 37.09
N LYS A 190 -32.95 -0.73 38.15
CA LYS A 190 -33.36 0.44 38.94
C LYS A 190 -33.39 1.72 38.10
N LEU A 191 -32.40 1.94 37.25
CA LEU A 191 -32.36 3.09 36.35
C LEU A 191 -33.52 3.05 35.34
N LYS A 192 -33.86 1.88 34.81
CA LYS A 192 -35.05 1.69 33.95
C LYS A 192 -36.35 2.05 34.69
N GLU A 193 -36.51 1.64 35.94
CA GLU A 193 -37.67 2.02 36.77
C GLU A 193 -37.72 3.53 37.04
N VAL A 194 -36.56 4.16 37.29
CA VAL A 194 -36.46 5.61 37.51
C VAL A 194 -36.89 6.37 36.25
N VAL A 195 -36.35 6.05 35.07
CA VAL A 195 -36.73 6.77 33.85
C VAL A 195 -38.18 6.48 33.42
N GLN A 196 -38.74 5.31 33.76
CA GLN A 196 -40.16 5.02 33.53
C GLN A 196 -41.07 5.87 34.43
N SER A 197 -40.73 5.99 35.71
CA SER A 197 -41.51 6.80 36.66
C SER A 197 -41.28 8.31 36.48
N ARG A 198 -40.13 8.71 35.91
CA ARG A 198 -39.75 10.08 35.60
C ARG A 198 -39.23 10.19 34.16
N PRO A 199 -40.12 10.20 33.15
CA PRO A 199 -39.71 10.20 31.74
C PRO A 199 -38.88 11.41 31.31
N GLN A 200 -38.97 12.53 32.03
CA GLN A 200 -38.26 13.78 31.75
C GLN A 200 -36.97 13.94 32.59
N ASP A 201 -36.52 12.90 33.29
CA ASP A 201 -35.31 12.94 34.12
C ASP A 201 -34.04 12.80 33.25
N GLU A 202 -33.50 13.95 32.83
CA GLU A 202 -32.28 14.05 32.02
C GLU A 202 -31.10 13.25 32.63
N GLN A 203 -30.92 13.34 33.95
CA GLN A 203 -29.82 12.66 34.63
C GLN A 203 -30.06 11.15 34.68
N GLY A 204 -31.31 10.73 34.87
CA GLY A 204 -31.72 9.33 34.81
C GLY A 204 -31.39 8.68 33.46
N HIS A 205 -31.76 9.34 32.36
CA HIS A 205 -31.48 8.84 31.00
C HIS A 205 -29.99 8.80 30.67
N ARG A 206 -29.22 9.82 31.08
CA ARG A 206 -27.76 9.85 30.90
C ARG A 206 -27.07 8.70 31.64
N LEU A 207 -27.47 8.44 32.88
CA LEU A 207 -26.94 7.33 33.67
C LEU A 207 -27.33 5.98 33.08
N LEU A 208 -28.57 5.85 32.61
CA LEU A 208 -29.05 4.63 31.96
C LEU A 208 -28.26 4.32 30.68
N ALA A 209 -28.06 5.31 29.80
CA ALA A 209 -27.28 5.14 28.57
C ALA A 209 -25.85 4.65 28.86
N ARG A 210 -25.15 5.29 29.82
CA ARG A 210 -23.81 4.86 30.26
C ARG A 210 -23.79 3.45 30.86
N ALA A 211 -24.76 3.13 31.72
CA ALA A 211 -24.81 1.81 32.36
C ALA A 211 -25.06 0.70 31.33
N LEU A 212 -25.96 0.93 30.37
CA LEU A 212 -26.21 0.00 29.27
C LEU A 212 -24.97 -0.15 28.36
N ALA A 213 -24.29 0.95 28.03
CA ALA A 213 -23.05 0.91 27.27
C ALA A 213 -21.94 0.14 28.00
N GLY A 214 -21.82 0.32 29.32
CA GLY A 214 -20.87 -0.41 30.16
C GLY A 214 -21.11 -1.93 30.18
N LEU A 215 -22.37 -2.36 30.03
CA LEU A 215 -22.74 -3.77 29.90
C LEU A 215 -22.64 -4.30 28.45
N GLY A 216 -22.28 -3.46 27.49
CA GLY A 216 -22.28 -3.81 26.07
C GLY A 216 -23.67 -3.95 25.44
N ASP A 217 -24.73 -3.51 26.12
CA ASP A 217 -26.09 -3.40 25.54
C ASP A 217 -26.18 -2.12 24.70
N TRP A 218 -25.51 -2.14 23.55
CA TRP A 218 -25.44 -1.00 22.63
C TRP A 218 -26.82 -0.56 22.10
N PRO A 219 -27.72 -1.47 21.68
CA PRO A 219 -29.08 -1.10 21.26
C PRO A 219 -29.87 -0.40 22.38
N GLY A 220 -29.77 -0.90 23.62
CA GLY A 220 -30.37 -0.25 24.78
C GLY A 220 -29.77 1.13 25.06
N ALA A 221 -28.45 1.23 25.04
CA ALA A 221 -27.72 2.48 25.28
C ALA A 221 -28.09 3.56 24.25
N ARG A 222 -28.14 3.23 22.96
CA ARG A 222 -28.53 4.19 21.92
C ARG A 222 -29.99 4.64 22.06
N ALA A 223 -30.88 3.80 22.58
CA ALA A 223 -32.28 4.16 22.80
C ALA A 223 -32.37 5.18 23.94
N ALA A 224 -31.72 4.91 25.07
CA ALA A 224 -31.66 5.83 26.21
C ALA A 224 -31.00 7.17 25.85
N GLN A 225 -29.94 7.17 25.03
CA GLN A 225 -29.32 8.39 24.54
C GLN A 225 -30.25 9.17 23.59
N GLY A 226 -30.99 8.47 22.73
CA GLY A 226 -32.00 9.10 21.87
C GLY A 226 -33.13 9.77 22.67
N ASP A 227 -33.60 9.11 23.74
CA ASP A 227 -34.59 9.67 24.67
C ASP A 227 -34.04 10.92 25.38
N LEU A 228 -32.78 10.88 25.83
CA LEU A 228 -32.10 12.04 26.41
C LEU A 228 -32.04 13.22 25.43
N ILE A 229 -31.65 12.99 24.17
CA ILE A 229 -31.63 14.03 23.14
C ILE A 229 -33.04 14.60 22.93
N GLY A 230 -34.07 13.74 22.93
CA GLY A 230 -35.47 14.16 22.83
C GLY A 230 -35.91 15.07 23.98
N ILE A 231 -35.47 14.80 25.21
CA ILE A 231 -35.76 15.61 26.40
C ILE A 231 -35.02 16.95 26.35
N LEU A 232 -33.74 16.92 25.98
CA LEU A 232 -32.92 18.13 25.85
C LEU A 232 -33.42 19.06 24.75
N GLY A 233 -33.95 18.49 23.65
CA GLY A 233 -34.42 19.24 22.49
C GLY A 233 -33.32 20.14 21.92
N ASP A 234 -33.61 21.44 21.80
CA ASP A 234 -32.66 22.44 21.28
C ASP A 234 -31.40 22.60 22.16
N LYS A 235 -31.43 22.16 23.43
CA LYS A 235 -30.29 22.22 24.35
C LYS A 235 -29.28 21.09 24.14
N ALA A 236 -29.60 20.09 23.33
CA ALA A 236 -28.69 18.98 23.07
C ALA A 236 -27.38 19.49 22.44
N ALA A 237 -26.26 19.16 23.09
CA ALA A 237 -24.93 19.57 22.70
C ALA A 237 -24.38 18.71 21.55
N ALA A 238 -23.26 19.12 20.97
CA ALA A 238 -22.58 18.35 19.93
C ALA A 238 -22.18 16.94 20.41
N ASP A 239 -21.69 16.85 21.65
CA ASP A 239 -21.27 15.58 22.26
C ASP A 239 -22.43 14.61 22.44
N ASP A 240 -23.63 15.08 22.79
CA ASP A 240 -24.80 14.19 22.95
C ASP A 240 -25.11 13.44 21.62
N TYR A 241 -25.00 14.14 20.48
CA TYR A 241 -25.16 13.53 19.15
C TYR A 241 -23.98 12.68 18.71
N ALA A 242 -22.75 13.07 19.06
CA ALA A 242 -21.55 12.30 18.73
C ALA A 242 -21.52 10.95 19.46
N GLU A 243 -21.87 10.95 20.76
CA GLU A 243 -22.05 9.74 21.57
C GLU A 243 -23.19 8.87 21.03
N TRP A 244 -24.31 9.47 20.61
CA TRP A 244 -25.41 8.72 20.02
C TRP A 244 -25.01 8.01 18.72
N ALA A 245 -24.25 8.69 17.86
CA ALA A 245 -23.66 8.10 16.67
C ALA A 245 -22.69 6.96 17.01
N GLU A 246 -21.80 7.15 17.98
CA GLU A 246 -20.88 6.10 18.45
C GLU A 246 -21.63 4.85 18.92
N LEU A 247 -22.66 5.00 19.75
CA LEU A 247 -23.47 3.88 20.23
C LEU A 247 -24.13 3.11 19.08
N MET A 248 -24.62 3.81 18.04
CA MET A 248 -25.15 3.18 16.83
C MET A 248 -24.09 2.41 16.04
N ILE A 249 -22.88 2.97 15.95
CA ILE A 249 -21.76 2.34 15.23
C ILE A 249 -21.24 1.12 16.00
N LEU A 250 -21.16 1.19 17.33
CA LEU A 250 -20.80 0.06 18.19
C LEU A 250 -21.84 -1.06 18.12
N ALA A 251 -23.14 -0.71 18.11
CA ALA A 251 -24.23 -1.69 17.96
C ALA A 251 -24.19 -2.47 16.65
N THR A 252 -23.50 -1.93 15.63
CA THR A 252 -23.37 -2.54 14.30
C THR A 252 -21.93 -2.96 13.98
N ASN A 253 -21.09 -3.11 15.01
CA ASN A 253 -19.69 -3.54 14.91
C ASN A 253 -18.86 -2.71 13.91
N GLY A 254 -19.06 -1.40 13.92
CA GLY A 254 -18.29 -0.44 13.13
C GLY A 254 -18.95 0.02 11.83
N TYR A 255 -20.12 -0.50 11.45
CA TYR A 255 -20.88 0.03 10.32
C TYR A 255 -21.45 1.42 10.64
N VAL A 256 -21.35 2.37 9.70
CA VAL A 256 -21.96 3.70 9.88
C VAL A 256 -23.25 3.77 9.07
N SER A 257 -24.37 3.53 9.75
CA SER A 257 -25.73 3.61 9.18
C SER A 257 -26.08 5.04 8.74
N PRO A 258 -27.10 5.21 7.87
CA PRO A 258 -27.61 6.53 7.52
C PRO A 258 -28.03 7.38 8.74
N GLU A 259 -28.60 6.76 9.77
CA GLU A 259 -29.00 7.43 11.01
C GLU A 259 -27.79 7.85 11.85
N ALA A 260 -26.76 7.00 11.94
CA ALA A 260 -25.50 7.37 12.58
C ALA A 260 -24.80 8.52 11.84
N GLU A 261 -24.74 8.48 10.51
CA GLU A 261 -24.22 9.58 9.68
C GLU A 261 -25.01 10.88 9.90
N ALA A 262 -26.33 10.81 10.02
CA ALA A 262 -27.16 11.97 10.33
C ALA A 262 -26.86 12.56 11.72
N ALA A 263 -26.67 11.71 12.75
CA ALA A 263 -26.27 12.13 14.09
C ALA A 263 -24.87 12.78 14.10
N LEU A 264 -23.90 12.22 13.37
CA LEU A 264 -22.58 12.85 13.18
C LEU A 264 -22.71 14.23 12.54
N GLY A 265 -23.59 14.38 11.55
CA GLY A 265 -23.91 15.67 10.94
C GLY A 265 -24.48 16.67 11.96
N GLN A 266 -25.38 16.23 12.84
CA GLN A 266 -25.92 17.09 13.91
C GLN A 266 -24.84 17.52 14.92
N ALA A 267 -23.90 16.64 15.25
CA ALA A 267 -22.76 16.95 16.10
C ALA A 267 -21.86 18.02 15.44
N LEU A 268 -21.45 17.79 14.19
CA LEU A 268 -20.55 18.70 13.47
C LEU A 268 -21.17 20.05 13.11
N ASN A 269 -22.49 20.11 12.93
CA ASN A 269 -23.20 21.39 12.74
C ASN A 269 -23.19 22.24 14.01
N ARG A 270 -23.18 21.62 15.20
CA ARG A 270 -23.12 22.30 16.50
C ARG A 270 -21.69 22.65 16.89
N ASP A 271 -20.78 21.70 16.74
CA ASP A 271 -19.35 21.88 16.95
C ASP A 271 -18.56 21.26 15.80
N PRO A 272 -18.10 22.08 14.84
CA PRO A 272 -17.26 21.59 13.76
C PRO A 272 -15.94 20.99 14.25
N ALA A 273 -15.49 21.27 15.47
CA ALA A 273 -14.26 20.78 16.09
C ALA A 273 -14.42 19.47 16.87
N ASN A 274 -15.63 18.92 16.95
CA ASN A 274 -15.91 17.70 17.69
C ASN A 274 -15.07 16.52 17.17
N LYS A 275 -14.10 16.07 17.96
CA LYS A 275 -13.08 15.10 17.53
C LYS A 275 -13.67 13.71 17.27
N LEU A 276 -14.61 13.27 18.11
CA LEU A 276 -15.29 11.99 17.98
C LEU A 276 -16.13 11.96 16.69
N ALA A 277 -16.91 13.02 16.45
CA ALA A 277 -17.72 13.12 15.25
C ALA A 277 -16.87 13.19 13.96
N ARG A 278 -15.74 13.91 13.99
CA ARG A 278 -14.76 13.93 12.88
C ARG A 278 -14.13 12.56 12.64
N TYR A 279 -13.78 11.81 13.69
CA TYR A 279 -13.21 10.47 13.56
C TYR A 279 -14.17 9.54 12.81
N TYR A 280 -15.41 9.42 13.29
CA TYR A 280 -16.44 8.58 12.68
C TYR A 280 -16.92 9.09 11.31
N SER A 281 -16.88 10.40 11.07
CA SER A 281 -17.11 10.94 9.71
C SER A 281 -16.04 10.45 8.73
N GLY A 282 -14.79 10.33 9.18
CA GLY A 282 -13.72 9.73 8.37
C GLY A 282 -13.96 8.25 8.09
N LEU A 283 -14.49 7.50 9.06
CA LEU A 283 -14.89 6.09 8.85
C LEU A 283 -16.03 5.98 7.83
N THR A 284 -17.01 6.87 7.90
CA THR A 284 -18.12 6.95 6.93
C THR A 284 -17.61 7.19 5.52
N LEU A 285 -16.68 8.14 5.36
CA LEU A 285 -16.03 8.44 4.09
C LEU A 285 -15.26 7.22 3.56
N LEU A 286 -14.59 6.48 4.45
CA LEU A 286 -13.82 5.30 4.08
C LEU A 286 -14.74 4.18 3.58
N GLN A 287 -15.83 3.90 4.30
CA GLN A 287 -16.86 2.93 3.88
C GLN A 287 -17.55 3.34 2.58
N GLY A 288 -17.69 4.64 2.34
CA GLY A 288 -18.20 5.21 1.08
C GLY A 288 -17.17 5.30 -0.05
N GLY A 289 -15.99 4.70 0.08
CA GLY A 289 -14.98 4.64 -0.98
C GLY A 289 -14.23 5.96 -1.22
N ARG A 290 -14.13 6.83 -0.20
CA ARG A 290 -13.44 8.13 -0.25
C ARG A 290 -12.21 8.18 0.68
N PRO A 291 -11.22 7.30 0.49
CA PRO A 291 -10.00 7.28 1.30
C PRO A 291 -9.20 8.60 1.19
N ASP A 292 -9.36 9.35 0.10
CA ASP A 292 -8.75 10.67 -0.11
C ASP A 292 -9.27 11.75 0.86
N LEU A 293 -10.56 11.68 1.22
CA LEU A 293 -11.17 12.58 2.20
C LEU A 293 -10.90 12.09 3.62
N THR A 294 -10.99 10.78 3.85
CA THR A 294 -10.62 10.17 5.14
C THR A 294 -9.19 10.52 5.52
N TYR A 295 -8.23 10.37 4.60
CA TYR A 295 -6.83 10.69 4.84
C TYR A 295 -6.66 12.12 5.33
N ARG A 296 -7.25 13.09 4.64
CA ARG A 296 -7.18 14.52 5.00
C ARG A 296 -7.80 14.81 6.37
N LEU A 297 -8.95 14.20 6.66
CA LEU A 297 -9.64 14.41 7.94
C LEU A 297 -8.88 13.80 9.12
N TRP A 298 -8.40 12.57 8.97
CA TRP A 298 -7.71 11.83 10.01
C TRP A 298 -6.28 12.35 10.27
N THR A 299 -5.56 12.79 9.24
CA THR A 299 -4.27 13.47 9.45
C THR A 299 -4.42 14.78 10.21
N GLY A 300 -5.50 15.53 9.96
CA GLY A 300 -5.86 16.70 10.77
C GLY A 300 -6.11 16.32 12.24
N LEU A 301 -6.87 15.26 12.49
CA LEU A 301 -7.12 14.77 13.86
C LEU A 301 -5.84 14.33 14.58
N ILE A 302 -4.89 13.68 13.88
CA ILE A 302 -3.59 13.32 14.46
C ILE A 302 -2.80 14.57 14.85
N ALA A 303 -2.84 15.62 14.03
CA ALA A 303 -2.12 16.86 14.29
C ALA A 303 -2.72 17.69 15.44
N GLU A 304 -4.05 17.66 15.61
CA GLU A 304 -4.77 18.46 16.61
C GLU A 304 -4.96 17.75 17.97
N GLY A 305 -5.01 16.41 17.98
CA GLY A 305 -5.44 15.62 19.12
C GLY A 305 -4.30 15.27 20.09
N PRO A 306 -4.60 15.10 21.40
CA PRO A 306 -3.59 14.60 22.30
C PRO A 306 -3.21 13.15 21.89
N PRO A 307 -1.93 12.74 22.00
CA PRO A 307 -1.44 11.48 21.44
C PRO A 307 -2.09 10.20 21.97
N ASP A 308 -2.77 10.29 23.11
CA ASP A 308 -3.40 9.23 23.90
C ASP A 308 -4.92 9.12 23.70
N ALA A 309 -5.52 9.97 22.86
CA ALA A 309 -6.96 9.86 22.60
C ALA A 309 -7.30 8.51 21.94
N PRO A 310 -8.42 7.85 22.32
CA PRO A 310 -8.74 6.48 21.88
C PRO A 310 -8.74 6.30 20.35
N TRP A 311 -9.27 7.28 19.61
CA TRP A 311 -9.30 7.23 18.14
C TRP A 311 -7.93 7.41 17.49
N ILE A 312 -6.95 8.02 18.16
CA ILE A 312 -5.63 8.30 17.57
C ILE A 312 -4.85 7.00 17.33
N ALA A 313 -4.91 6.06 18.27
CA ALA A 313 -4.29 4.74 18.10
C ALA A 313 -4.92 4.00 16.91
N THR A 314 -6.26 3.99 16.83
CA THR A 314 -6.98 3.37 15.71
C THR A 314 -6.64 4.03 14.38
N ILE A 315 -6.62 5.36 14.31
CA ILE A 315 -6.23 6.10 13.11
C ILE A 315 -4.81 5.74 12.71
N ARG A 316 -3.83 5.77 13.63
CA ARG A 316 -2.42 5.44 13.31
C ARG A 316 -2.25 4.02 12.76
N GLY A 317 -3.04 3.07 13.24
CA GLY A 317 -3.06 1.69 12.75
C GLY A 317 -3.65 1.54 11.34
N GLN A 318 -4.56 2.43 10.94
CA GLN A 318 -5.29 2.33 9.66
C GLN A 318 -4.82 3.33 8.58
N ILE A 319 -4.24 4.46 8.98
CA ILE A 319 -3.96 5.60 8.09
C ILE A 319 -2.94 5.27 6.99
N GLY A 320 -2.05 4.30 7.21
CA GLY A 320 -1.13 3.81 6.19
C GLY A 320 -1.86 3.14 5.01
N GLU A 321 -2.86 2.31 5.31
CA GLU A 321 -3.68 1.67 4.28
C GLU A 321 -4.62 2.67 3.61
N VAL A 322 -5.18 3.62 4.38
CA VAL A 322 -5.96 4.74 3.83
C VAL A 322 -5.13 5.57 2.85
N ALA A 323 -3.87 5.87 3.19
CA ALA A 323 -2.94 6.59 2.30
C ALA A 323 -2.67 5.79 1.02
N ARG A 324 -2.41 4.49 1.13
CA ARG A 324 -2.21 3.59 -0.02
C ARG A 324 -3.42 3.57 -0.95
N MET A 325 -4.63 3.43 -0.41
CA MET A 325 -5.88 3.46 -1.18
C MET A 325 -6.11 4.83 -1.85
N ALA A 326 -5.69 5.92 -1.20
CA ALA A 326 -5.76 7.27 -1.75
C ALA A 326 -4.63 7.60 -2.76
N GLY A 327 -3.62 6.74 -2.91
CA GLY A 327 -2.41 7.04 -3.70
C GLY A 327 -1.58 8.18 -3.10
N LEU A 328 -1.66 8.38 -1.79
CA LEU A 328 -0.95 9.40 -1.03
C LEU A 328 0.19 8.76 -0.21
N PRO A 329 1.26 9.51 0.12
CA PRO A 329 2.29 9.01 1.01
C PRO A 329 1.72 8.76 2.42
N PRO A 330 2.20 7.73 3.14
CA PRO A 330 1.81 7.53 4.53
C PRO A 330 2.29 8.72 5.39
N PRO A 331 1.53 9.14 6.41
CA PRO A 331 1.94 10.23 7.29
C PRO A 331 3.07 9.78 8.23
N PRO A 332 3.90 10.72 8.74
CA PRO A 332 4.94 10.40 9.72
C PRO A 332 4.36 9.69 10.94
N GLY A 333 5.01 8.60 11.39
CA GLY A 333 4.56 7.81 12.54
C GLY A 333 3.38 6.85 12.27
N ALA A 334 2.85 6.80 11.05
CA ALA A 334 1.92 5.74 10.66
C ALA A 334 2.66 4.41 10.53
N ALA A 335 2.04 3.33 11.04
CA ALA A 335 2.53 2.00 10.74
C ALA A 335 2.43 1.80 9.21
N ALA A 336 3.56 1.62 8.53
CA ALA A 336 3.56 1.30 7.12
C ALA A 336 2.82 -0.03 6.90
N PRO A 337 1.96 -0.17 5.86
CA PRO A 337 1.48 -1.48 5.45
C PRO A 337 2.71 -2.31 5.07
N GLY A 338 3.00 -3.37 5.83
CA GLY A 338 4.28 -4.06 5.74
C GLY A 338 5.40 -3.43 6.57
N ALA A 339 5.20 -3.20 7.87
CA ALA A 339 6.28 -3.02 8.85
C ALA A 339 7.12 -4.31 9.08
N GLY A 340 7.26 -5.09 8.02
CA GLY A 340 8.15 -6.22 7.81
C GLY A 340 8.51 -6.25 6.32
N PRO A 341 9.68 -6.77 5.95
CA PRO A 341 10.10 -6.86 4.54
C PRO A 341 8.97 -7.42 3.67
N SER A 342 8.74 -6.82 2.50
CA SER A 342 7.74 -7.33 1.54
C SER A 342 8.11 -8.75 1.12
N ALA A 343 7.17 -9.50 0.55
CA ALA A 343 7.47 -10.85 0.05
C ALA A 343 8.65 -10.84 -0.95
N ALA A 344 8.79 -9.76 -1.74
CA ALA A 344 9.93 -9.57 -2.63
C ALA A 344 11.24 -9.25 -1.89
N ASP A 345 11.18 -8.50 -0.78
CA ASP A 345 12.35 -8.23 0.05
C ASP A 345 12.83 -9.48 0.80
N VAL A 346 11.92 -10.37 1.20
CA VAL A 346 12.25 -11.67 1.82
C VAL A 346 12.89 -12.62 0.82
N GLU A 347 12.38 -12.65 -0.42
CA GLU A 347 12.94 -13.46 -1.51
C GLU A 347 14.35 -12.95 -1.90
N ALA A 348 14.50 -11.64 -2.09
CA ALA A 348 15.79 -11.01 -2.37
C ALA A 348 16.81 -11.23 -1.24
N ALA A 349 16.37 -11.14 0.03
CA ALA A 349 17.24 -11.46 1.17
C ALA A 349 17.63 -12.95 1.21
N GLY A 350 16.76 -13.85 0.72
CA GLY A 350 17.05 -15.27 0.57
C GLY A 350 18.17 -15.59 -0.42
N GLU A 351 18.36 -14.73 -1.43
CA GLU A 351 19.42 -14.84 -2.44
C GLU A 351 20.76 -14.21 -2.00
N MET A 352 20.77 -13.40 -0.94
CA MET A 352 21.99 -12.77 -0.41
C MET A 352 22.90 -13.77 0.31
N ALA A 353 24.21 -13.46 0.31
CA ALA A 353 25.19 -14.16 1.13
C ALA A 353 24.80 -14.08 2.63
N PRO A 354 25.00 -15.16 3.42
CA PRO A 354 24.58 -15.22 4.82
C PRO A 354 25.08 -14.05 5.67
N GLU A 355 26.31 -13.59 5.43
CA GLU A 355 26.97 -12.51 6.18
C GLU A 355 26.37 -11.13 5.85
N GLU A 356 26.06 -10.89 4.58
CA GLU A 356 25.41 -9.64 4.14
C GLU A 356 23.97 -9.57 4.63
N ARG A 357 23.26 -10.69 4.60
CA ARG A 357 21.92 -10.83 5.17
C ARG A 357 21.93 -10.54 6.68
N GLN A 358 22.91 -11.05 7.41
CA GLN A 358 23.06 -10.79 8.83
C GLN A 358 23.31 -9.30 9.12
N SER A 359 24.19 -8.65 8.35
CA SER A 359 24.45 -7.21 8.46
C SER A 359 23.19 -6.36 8.19
N MET A 360 22.42 -6.73 7.16
CA MET A 360 21.14 -6.09 6.85
C MET A 360 20.14 -6.23 8.00
N VAL A 361 19.98 -7.43 8.56
CA VAL A 361 19.07 -7.70 9.69
C VAL A 361 19.46 -6.89 10.92
N LEU A 362 20.76 -6.83 11.25
CA LEU A 362 21.25 -6.04 12.39
C LEU A 362 20.92 -4.55 12.21
N GLY A 363 21.17 -3.99 11.02
CA GLY A 363 20.84 -2.60 10.72
C GLY A 363 19.34 -2.30 10.76
N MET A 364 18.48 -3.24 10.38
CA MET A 364 17.02 -3.08 10.48
C MET A 364 16.55 -3.03 11.94
N VAL A 365 17.07 -3.92 12.78
CA VAL A 365 16.74 -3.96 14.22
C VAL A 365 17.26 -2.70 14.93
N ASP A 366 18.44 -2.21 14.58
CA ASP A 366 19.02 -0.99 15.17
C ASP A 366 18.23 0.28 14.78
N ARG A 367 17.75 0.37 13.53
CA ARG A 367 16.84 1.46 13.12
C ARG A 367 15.52 1.42 13.87
N LEU A 368 14.95 0.22 14.06
CA LEU A 368 13.71 0.05 14.82
C LEU A 368 13.90 0.48 16.28
N ALA A 369 15.00 0.06 16.93
CA ALA A 369 15.35 0.47 18.28
C ALA A 369 15.49 1.99 18.40
N THR A 370 16.24 2.61 17.48
CA THR A 370 16.48 4.05 17.48
C THR A 370 15.18 4.85 17.33
N ARG A 371 14.29 4.41 16.42
CA ARG A 371 12.98 5.06 16.22
C ARG A 371 12.11 4.94 17.48
N LEU A 372 12.01 3.73 18.04
CA LEU A 372 11.20 3.49 19.24
C LEU A 372 11.73 4.26 20.46
N ASP A 373 13.05 4.42 20.58
CA ASP A 373 13.67 5.23 21.62
C ASP A 373 13.37 6.74 21.46
N ALA A 374 13.28 7.25 20.22
CA ALA A 374 13.07 8.67 19.95
C ALA A 374 11.59 9.09 19.94
N GLU A 375 10.74 8.28 19.33
CA GLU A 375 9.34 8.63 19.00
C GLU A 375 8.33 7.81 19.79
N GLY A 376 8.78 6.75 20.48
CA GLY A 376 7.89 5.71 20.97
C GLY A 376 7.25 4.91 19.84
N GLY A 377 6.25 4.10 20.17
CA GLY A 377 5.54 3.29 19.19
C GLY A 377 4.55 2.35 19.87
N PRO A 378 3.71 1.67 19.08
CA PRO A 378 2.70 0.75 19.60
C PRO A 378 3.36 -0.49 20.23
N VAL A 379 2.63 -1.18 21.11
CA VAL A 379 3.15 -2.30 21.90
C VAL A 379 3.69 -3.43 21.03
N GLU A 380 3.09 -3.64 19.85
CA GLU A 380 3.49 -4.67 18.89
C GLU A 380 4.90 -4.43 18.32
N ASP A 381 5.29 -3.16 18.17
CA ASP A 381 6.61 -2.80 17.66
C ASP A 381 7.70 -3.03 18.71
N TRP A 382 7.41 -2.71 19.97
CA TRP A 382 8.27 -3.05 21.10
C TRP A 382 8.40 -4.56 21.29
N ALA A 383 7.28 -5.29 21.24
CA ALA A 383 7.25 -6.76 21.31
C ALA A 383 8.07 -7.40 20.17
N ARG A 384 7.99 -6.84 18.95
CA ARG A 384 8.77 -7.29 17.79
C ARG A 384 10.26 -7.03 17.98
N LEU A 385 10.62 -5.84 18.47
CA LEU A 385 12.02 -5.49 18.75
C LEU A 385 12.64 -6.45 19.77
N ILE A 386 11.95 -6.71 20.89
CA ILE A 386 12.41 -7.59 21.96
C ILE A 386 12.63 -9.01 21.43
N ARG A 387 11.68 -9.57 20.67
CA ARG A 387 11.84 -10.91 20.05
C ARG A 387 13.00 -10.93 19.05
N ALA A 388 13.14 -9.90 18.21
CA ALA A 388 14.21 -9.84 17.21
C ALA A 388 15.59 -9.77 17.88
N GLN A 389 15.75 -8.98 18.93
CA GLN A 389 17.00 -8.91 19.70
C GLN A 389 17.30 -10.24 20.42
N GLY A 390 16.27 -10.92 20.92
CA GLY A 390 16.39 -12.27 21.48
C GLY A 390 16.91 -13.30 20.48
N VAL A 391 16.30 -13.38 19.29
CA VAL A 391 16.75 -14.28 18.21
C VAL A 391 18.19 -13.98 17.76
N LEU A 392 18.59 -12.70 17.79
CA LEU A 392 19.95 -12.27 17.47
C LEU A 392 20.96 -12.48 18.61
N GLY A 393 20.54 -13.04 19.75
CA GLY A 393 21.40 -13.25 20.92
C GLY A 393 21.76 -11.97 21.68
N ARG A 394 21.15 -10.82 21.36
CA ARG A 394 21.43 -9.52 21.98
C ARG A 394 20.60 -9.33 23.25
N MET A 395 20.86 -10.19 24.25
CA MET A 395 20.05 -10.27 25.48
C MET A 395 20.01 -8.97 26.28
N ASP A 396 21.14 -8.25 26.39
CA ASP A 396 21.19 -6.98 27.11
C ASP A 396 20.32 -5.90 26.43
N ALA A 397 20.31 -5.88 25.10
CA ALA A 397 19.48 -4.95 24.32
C ALA A 397 18.00 -5.32 24.40
N ALA A 398 17.68 -6.62 24.38
CA ALA A 398 16.32 -7.12 24.59
C ALA A 398 15.78 -6.75 25.97
N GLN A 399 16.60 -6.91 27.02
CA GLN A 399 16.25 -6.52 28.38
C GLN A 399 16.03 -5.00 28.50
N ALA A 400 16.94 -4.19 27.95
CA ALA A 400 16.78 -2.73 27.97
C ALA A 400 15.52 -2.26 27.22
N SER A 401 15.20 -2.89 26.08
CA SER A 401 13.99 -2.58 25.31
C SER A 401 12.72 -3.00 26.05
N TRP A 402 12.75 -4.15 26.73
CA TRP A 402 11.67 -4.61 27.60
C TRP A 402 11.43 -3.67 28.78
N ASP A 403 12.47 -3.24 29.49
CA ASP A 403 12.33 -2.35 30.65
C ASP A 403 11.76 -0.98 30.25
N ARG A 404 12.20 -0.43 29.11
CA ARG A 404 11.64 0.82 28.55
C ARG A 404 10.19 0.65 28.14
N ALA A 405 9.85 -0.42 27.41
CA ALA A 405 8.49 -0.68 26.99
C ALA A 405 7.57 -0.88 28.21
N LYS A 406 8.01 -1.63 29.23
CA LYS A 406 7.28 -1.81 30.48
C LYS A 406 7.00 -0.47 31.18
N GLY A 407 7.97 0.44 31.17
CA GLY A 407 7.78 1.80 31.68
C GLY A 407 6.77 2.61 30.86
N ALA A 408 6.85 2.56 29.53
CA ALA A 408 5.96 3.28 28.62
C ALA A 408 4.50 2.80 28.68
N PHE A 409 4.29 1.50 28.94
CA PHE A 409 2.97 0.87 28.98
C PHE A 409 2.50 0.48 30.40
N ALA A 410 3.07 1.11 31.45
CA ALA A 410 2.79 0.73 32.84
C ALA A 410 1.31 0.80 33.24
N ALA A 411 0.52 1.63 32.56
CA ALA A 411 -0.92 1.80 32.81
C ALA A 411 -1.82 0.86 32.00
N ASP A 412 -1.26 0.02 31.11
CA ASP A 412 -2.00 -0.86 30.22
C ASP A 412 -1.65 -2.35 30.49
N PRO A 413 -2.49 -3.07 31.27
CA PRO A 413 -2.26 -4.47 31.59
C PRO A 413 -2.23 -5.40 30.37
N ALA A 414 -2.98 -5.08 29.31
CA ALA A 414 -3.00 -5.89 28.09
C ALA A 414 -1.70 -5.73 27.32
N ALA A 415 -1.22 -4.50 27.16
CA ALA A 415 0.08 -4.22 26.56
C ALA A 415 1.23 -4.88 27.34
N LEU A 416 1.18 -4.84 28.68
CA LEU A 416 2.17 -5.51 29.53
C LEU A 416 2.19 -7.03 29.33
N ALA A 417 1.03 -7.67 29.12
CA ALA A 417 0.94 -9.10 28.82
C ALA A 417 1.60 -9.45 27.48
N THR A 418 1.33 -8.66 26.43
CA THR A 418 1.94 -8.83 25.10
C THR A 418 3.47 -8.68 25.14
N LEU A 419 3.97 -7.68 25.87
CA LEU A 419 5.40 -7.48 26.05
C LEU A 419 6.02 -8.65 26.85
N ALA A 420 5.31 -9.18 27.86
CA ALA A 420 5.81 -10.27 28.70
C ALA A 420 5.94 -11.57 27.91
N GLU A 421 5.03 -11.83 26.97
CA GLU A 421 5.16 -12.92 26.01
C GLU A 421 6.35 -12.72 25.08
N ALA A 422 6.57 -11.50 24.59
CA ALA A 422 7.72 -11.18 23.76
C ALA A 422 9.05 -11.39 24.50
N ALA A 423 9.14 -10.97 25.76
CA ALA A 423 10.30 -11.16 26.61
C ALA A 423 10.58 -12.65 26.88
N ARG A 424 9.55 -13.45 27.18
CA ARG A 424 9.68 -14.90 27.32
C ARG A 424 10.15 -15.56 26.02
N GLY A 425 9.57 -15.17 24.88
CA GLY A 425 9.97 -15.65 23.56
C GLY A 425 11.40 -15.25 23.17
N ALA A 426 11.91 -14.14 23.71
CA ALA A 426 13.28 -13.69 23.55
C ALA A 426 14.28 -14.41 24.49
N GLY A 427 13.81 -15.25 25.40
CA GLY A 427 14.66 -15.95 26.39
C GLY A 427 15.00 -15.12 27.64
N LEU A 428 14.33 -13.99 27.87
CA LEU A 428 14.49 -13.20 29.08
C LEU A 428 13.80 -13.91 30.26
N THR A 429 14.55 -14.13 31.34
CA THR A 429 13.99 -14.66 32.59
C THR A 429 13.33 -13.54 33.36
N ALA A 430 12.03 -13.68 33.64
CA ALA A 430 11.33 -12.76 34.52
C ALA A 430 12.00 -12.78 35.90
N ARG A 431 12.60 -11.66 36.29
CA ARG A 431 12.97 -11.41 37.69
C ARG A 431 11.85 -10.70 38.42
#